data_AF-A0A9P5SM76-F1
#
_entry.id   AF-A0A9P5SM76-F1
#
_cell.length_a   1.000
_cell.length_b   1.000
_cell.length_c   1.000
_cell.angle_alpha   90.00
_cell.angle_beta   90.00
_cell.angle_gamma   90.00
#
_symmetry.space_group_name_H-M   'P 1'
#
loop_
_entity.id
_entity.type
_entity.pdbx_description
1 polymer ?
#
loop_
_entity_poly.entity_id
_entity_poly.type
_entity_poly.pdbx_seq_one_letter_code
_entity_poly.pdbx_strand_id
1 'polypeptide(L)'
;KPSTSTIKGSAYLNLLADASHNFTDGLAMAASFYASPAIGATTAVAVFFHEVPHEIGDYAILIQSGFTKSMAMKAQFVTALGAFLGTIVGIALEEWSRRPENYDSELADTSVKASELVLPITAGGFLYIGSVGVIPDLLSLSGKRSVDLVQFARETAAMLTGVGLMAVIALCE
;
A
#
# COMPACT_ATOMS: atom_id res chain seq x y z
N LYS A 1 32.42 15.08 -9.89
CA LYS A 1 31.68 15.65 -8.74
C LYS A 1 30.22 15.24 -8.93
N PRO A 2 29.66 14.29 -8.17
CA PRO A 2 28.25 13.95 -8.38
C PRO A 2 27.41 15.12 -7.90
N SER A 3 26.47 15.57 -8.73
CA SER A 3 25.44 16.52 -8.36
C SER A 3 24.67 15.95 -7.17
N THR A 4 24.57 16.70 -6.07
CA THR A 4 23.67 16.38 -4.96
C THR A 4 22.24 16.45 -5.52
N SER A 5 21.71 15.32 -5.99
CA SER A 5 20.30 15.20 -6.35
C SER A 5 19.51 15.29 -5.06
N THR A 6 18.95 16.48 -4.80
CA THR A 6 18.03 16.68 -3.68
C THR A 6 16.88 15.69 -3.86
N ILE A 7 16.74 14.78 -2.90
CA ILE A 7 15.65 13.81 -2.89
C ILE A 7 14.33 14.57 -2.86
N LYS A 8 13.43 14.26 -3.81
CA LYS A 8 12.11 14.90 -3.86
C LYS A 8 11.28 14.49 -2.63
N GLY A 9 10.48 15.43 -2.10
CA GLY A 9 9.57 15.16 -0.98
C GLY A 9 8.59 14.00 -1.25
N SER A 10 8.21 13.82 -2.52
CA SER A 10 7.39 12.69 -3.00
C SER A 10 7.98 11.32 -2.64
N ALA A 11 9.31 11.17 -2.57
CA ALA A 11 9.94 9.91 -2.20
C ALA A 11 9.67 9.52 -0.74
N TYR A 12 9.75 10.48 0.17
CA TYR A 12 9.49 10.22 1.59
C TYR A 12 8.02 9.92 1.85
N LEU A 13 7.14 10.59 1.12
CA LEU A 13 5.71 10.32 1.16
C LEU A 13 5.40 8.91 0.62
N ASN A 14 6.03 8.53 -0.49
CA ASN A 14 5.95 7.17 -1.04
C ASN A 14 6.32 6.12 0.00
N LEU A 15 7.52 6.24 0.60
CA LEU A 15 7.98 5.30 1.64
C LEU A 15 7.05 5.23 2.86
N LEU A 16 6.41 6.34 3.23
CA LEU A 16 5.47 6.35 4.35
C LEU A 16 4.17 5.60 4.03
N ALA A 17 3.62 5.78 2.83
CA ALA A 17 2.43 5.03 2.43
C ALA A 17 2.73 3.56 2.19
N ASP A 18 3.87 3.26 1.56
CA ASP A 18 4.37 1.90 1.37
C ASP A 18 4.51 1.18 2.72
N ALA A 19 5.17 1.78 3.71
CA ALA A 19 5.27 1.20 5.05
C ALA A 19 3.89 0.96 5.70
N SER A 20 2.94 1.87 5.47
CA SER A 20 1.57 1.78 6.02
C SER A 20 0.74 0.70 5.32
N HIS A 21 0.96 0.48 4.03
CA HIS A 21 0.35 -0.57 3.23
C HIS A 21 0.88 -1.94 3.61
N ASN A 22 2.20 -2.07 3.65
CA ASN A 22 2.89 -3.25 4.15
C ASN A 22 2.36 -3.63 5.54
N PHE A 23 2.19 -2.64 6.44
CA PHE A 23 1.58 -2.87 7.76
C PHE A 23 0.14 -3.37 7.70
N THR A 24 -0.73 -2.80 6.84
CA THR A 24 -2.11 -3.29 6.67
C THR A 24 -2.17 -4.70 6.12
N ASP A 25 -1.28 -5.05 5.20
CA ASP A 25 -1.18 -6.40 4.64
C ASP A 25 -0.81 -7.41 5.71
N GLY A 26 0.11 -7.04 6.61
CA GLY A 26 0.42 -7.81 7.81
C GLY A 26 -0.79 -8.04 8.72
N LEU A 27 -1.61 -7.00 8.95
CA LEU A 27 -2.84 -7.14 9.76
C LEU A 27 -3.85 -8.10 9.10
N ALA A 28 -4.06 -7.96 7.78
CA ALA A 28 -4.94 -8.83 7.02
C ALA A 28 -4.46 -10.29 7.01
N MET A 29 -3.14 -10.49 6.93
CA MET A 29 -2.50 -11.80 7.06
C MET A 29 -2.79 -12.44 8.42
N ALA A 30 -2.66 -11.70 9.52
CA ALA A 30 -3.00 -12.24 10.85
C ALA A 30 -4.48 -12.63 10.94
N ALA A 31 -5.40 -11.74 10.54
CA ALA A 31 -6.84 -11.97 10.62
C ALA A 31 -7.29 -13.19 9.77
N SER A 32 -6.76 -13.32 8.55
CA SER A 32 -7.09 -14.42 7.63
C SER A 32 -6.64 -15.78 8.16
N PHE A 33 -5.42 -15.90 8.71
CA PHE A 33 -4.95 -17.14 9.34
C PHE A 33 -5.74 -17.53 10.59
N TYR A 34 -6.25 -16.54 11.32
CA TYR A 34 -7.16 -16.78 12.46
C TYR A 34 -8.56 -17.18 12.04
N ALA A 35 -9.02 -16.79 10.86
CA ALA A 35 -10.28 -17.24 10.28
C ALA A 35 -10.20 -18.72 9.85
N SER A 36 -9.19 -19.07 9.04
CA SER A 36 -8.80 -20.46 8.80
C SER A 36 -7.43 -20.56 8.12
N PRO A 37 -6.73 -21.71 8.23
CA PRO A 37 -5.48 -21.92 7.50
C PRO A 37 -5.62 -21.82 5.98
N ALA A 38 -6.79 -22.18 5.43
CA ALA A 38 -7.05 -22.09 3.99
C ALA A 38 -7.17 -20.63 3.53
N ILE A 39 -7.94 -19.81 4.26
CA ILE A 39 -8.11 -18.37 3.96
C ILE A 39 -6.77 -17.64 4.15
N GLY A 40 -6.03 -17.91 5.23
CA GLY A 40 -4.71 -17.33 5.43
C GLY A 40 -3.72 -17.67 4.29
N ALA A 41 -3.74 -18.91 3.80
CA ALA A 41 -2.90 -19.31 2.68
C ALA A 41 -3.29 -18.62 1.36
N THR A 42 -4.58 -18.45 1.08
CA THR A 42 -5.04 -17.72 -0.12
C THR A 42 -4.69 -16.24 -0.04
N THR A 43 -4.93 -15.58 1.10
CA THR A 43 -4.56 -14.18 1.32
C THR A 43 -3.07 -13.95 1.18
N ALA A 44 -2.22 -14.87 1.66
CA ALA A 44 -0.76 -14.78 1.49
C ALA A 44 -0.34 -14.78 0.01
N VAL A 45 -0.99 -15.63 -0.80
CA VAL A 45 -0.74 -15.72 -2.23
C VAL A 45 -1.24 -14.45 -2.93
N ALA A 46 -2.43 -13.96 -2.58
CA ALA A 46 -2.97 -12.71 -3.12
C ALA A 46 -2.06 -11.52 -2.83
N VAL A 47 -1.65 -11.35 -1.56
CA VAL A 47 -0.71 -10.31 -1.12
C VAL A 47 0.58 -10.38 -1.93
N PHE A 48 1.18 -11.57 -2.04
CA PHE A 48 2.38 -11.74 -2.86
C PHE A 48 2.19 -11.25 -4.31
N PHE A 49 1.04 -11.55 -4.92
CA PHE A 49 0.78 -11.17 -6.31
C PHE A 49 0.51 -9.68 -6.50
N HIS A 50 -0.04 -8.97 -5.51
CA HIS A 50 -0.24 -7.52 -5.61
C HIS A 50 0.97 -6.71 -5.14
N GLU A 51 1.80 -7.26 -4.26
CA GLU A 51 3.02 -6.62 -3.77
C GLU A 51 4.13 -6.57 -4.83
N VAL A 52 4.31 -7.62 -5.64
CA VAL A 52 5.35 -7.62 -6.68
C VAL A 52 5.19 -6.45 -7.67
N PRO A 53 4.00 -6.20 -8.25
CA PRO A 53 3.78 -5.01 -9.09
C PRO A 53 3.88 -3.70 -8.31
N HIS A 54 3.37 -3.65 -7.08
CA HIS A 54 3.38 -2.44 -6.24
C HIS A 54 4.81 -1.97 -5.97
N GLU A 55 5.65 -2.86 -5.45
CA GLU A 55 7.05 -2.58 -5.11
C GLU A 55 7.90 -2.26 -6.34
N ILE A 56 7.57 -2.82 -7.52
CA ILE A 56 8.22 -2.41 -8.77
C ILE A 56 7.87 -0.96 -9.14
N GLY A 57 6.63 -0.54 -8.92
CA GLY A 57 6.19 0.84 -9.12
C GLY A 57 6.90 1.81 -8.17
N ASP A 58 6.91 1.48 -6.90
CA ASP A 58 7.55 2.27 -5.85
C ASP A 58 9.06 2.41 -6.06
N TYR A 59 9.72 1.32 -6.48
CA TYR A 59 11.11 1.34 -6.88
C TYR A 59 11.34 2.39 -7.99
N ALA A 60 10.49 2.41 -9.01
CA ALA A 60 10.60 3.37 -10.11
C ALA A 60 10.44 4.82 -9.62
N ILE A 61 9.47 5.09 -8.74
CA ILE A 61 9.25 6.41 -8.13
C ILE A 61 10.47 6.86 -7.33
N LEU A 62 11.08 5.97 -6.53
CA LEU A 62 12.27 6.29 -5.74
C LEU A 62 13.48 6.64 -6.62
N ILE A 63 13.72 5.87 -7.68
CA ILE A 63 14.78 6.16 -8.66
C ILE A 63 14.55 7.51 -9.33
N GLN A 64 13.32 7.79 -9.78
CA GLN A 64 12.96 9.07 -10.42
C GLN A 64 13.04 10.26 -9.44
N SER A 65 12.90 10.00 -8.15
CA SER A 65 12.99 10.99 -7.08
C SER A 65 14.43 11.22 -6.57
N GLY A 66 15.43 10.55 -7.15
CA GLY A 66 16.85 10.79 -6.89
C GLY A 66 17.53 9.76 -5.98
N PHE A 67 16.87 8.66 -5.63
CA PHE A 67 17.54 7.56 -4.92
C PHE A 67 18.49 6.80 -5.86
N THR A 68 19.60 6.32 -5.30
CA THR A 68 20.41 5.30 -5.99
C THR A 68 19.71 3.94 -5.91
N LYS A 69 20.03 3.01 -6.82
CA LYS A 69 19.47 1.64 -6.81
C LYS A 69 19.59 0.94 -5.46
N SER A 70 20.74 1.07 -4.80
CA SER A 70 20.96 0.45 -3.48
C SER A 70 20.16 1.13 -2.38
N MET A 71 19.98 2.46 -2.45
CA MET A 71 19.15 3.19 -1.48
C MET A 71 17.68 2.81 -1.62
N ALA A 72 17.17 2.74 -2.86
CA ALA A 72 15.77 2.37 -3.12
C ALA A 72 15.46 0.96 -2.58
N MET A 73 16.28 -0.03 -2.94
CA MET A 73 16.13 -1.40 -2.42
C MET A 73 16.16 -1.49 -0.89
N LYS A 74 17.05 -0.74 -0.23
CA LYS A 74 17.13 -0.73 1.23
C LYS A 74 15.92 -0.05 1.86
N ALA A 75 15.43 1.03 1.24
CA ALA A 75 14.27 1.75 1.75
C ALA A 75 13.02 0.87 1.66
N GLN A 76 12.80 0.20 0.53
CA GLN A 76 11.68 -0.76 0.36
C GLN A 76 11.82 -1.99 1.27
N PHE A 77 13.03 -2.48 1.49
CA PHE A 77 13.22 -3.54 2.49
C PHE A 77 12.82 -3.09 3.89
N VAL A 78 13.06 -1.81 4.24
CA VAL A 78 12.68 -1.25 5.54
C VAL A 78 11.16 -1.07 5.65
N THR A 79 10.48 -0.63 4.59
CA THR A 79 9.02 -0.50 4.57
C THR A 79 8.33 -1.86 4.63
N ALA A 80 8.88 -2.89 3.98
CA ALA A 80 8.41 -4.27 4.06
C ALA A 80 8.47 -4.88 5.49
N LEU A 81 9.33 -4.37 6.38
CA LEU A 81 9.28 -4.76 7.81
C LEU A 81 7.96 -4.34 8.46
N GLY A 82 7.25 -3.37 7.88
CA GLY A 82 5.88 -3.00 8.24
C GLY A 82 4.95 -4.21 8.24
N ALA A 83 5.05 -5.11 7.26
CA ALA A 83 4.20 -6.31 7.18
C ALA A 83 4.43 -7.29 8.34
N PHE A 84 5.68 -7.45 8.77
CA PHE A 84 6.00 -8.25 9.96
C PHE A 84 5.41 -7.61 11.22
N LEU A 85 5.57 -6.30 11.38
CA LEU A 85 5.01 -5.56 12.52
C LEU A 85 3.48 -5.62 12.51
N GLY A 86 2.84 -5.44 11.36
CA GLY A 86 1.40 -5.56 11.16
C GLY A 86 0.90 -6.94 11.55
N THR A 87 1.60 -7.99 11.15
CA THR A 87 1.26 -9.37 11.53
C THR A 87 1.34 -9.57 13.05
N ILE A 88 2.42 -9.09 13.68
CA ILE A 88 2.59 -9.19 15.15
C ILE A 88 1.47 -8.43 15.88
N VAL A 89 1.16 -7.21 15.44
CA VAL A 89 0.08 -6.40 16.02
C VAL A 89 -1.27 -7.08 15.79
N GLY A 90 -1.53 -7.62 14.60
CA GLY A 90 -2.76 -8.32 14.27
C GLY A 90 -2.95 -9.56 15.14
N ILE A 91 -1.88 -10.33 15.37
CA ILE A 91 -1.90 -11.46 16.30
C ILE A 91 -2.22 -11.00 17.72
N ALA A 92 -1.57 -9.93 18.18
CA ALA A 92 -1.81 -9.39 19.52
C ALA A 92 -3.27 -8.90 19.68
N LEU A 93 -3.84 -8.28 18.65
CA LEU A 93 -5.23 -7.80 18.65
C LEU A 93 -6.24 -8.95 18.67
N GLU A 94 -6.04 -9.99 17.86
CA GLU A 94 -6.89 -11.19 17.84
C GLU A 94 -6.86 -11.93 19.18
N GLU A 95 -5.67 -12.11 19.75
CA GLU A 95 -5.50 -12.73 21.08
C GLU A 95 -6.08 -11.88 22.21
N TRP A 96 -5.96 -10.55 22.12
CA TRP A 96 -6.54 -9.63 23.09
C TRP A 96 -8.08 -9.60 23.01
N SER A 97 -8.64 -9.64 21.80
CA SER A 97 -10.08 -9.60 21.54
C SER A 97 -10.79 -10.91 21.92
N ARG A 98 -10.11 -12.06 21.86
CA ARG A 98 -10.66 -13.36 22.29
C ARG A 98 -10.69 -13.57 23.79
N ARG A 99 -10.12 -12.65 24.58
CA ARG A 99 -10.23 -12.74 26.04
C ARG A 99 -11.68 -12.48 26.45
N PRO A 100 -12.26 -13.29 27.35
CA PRO A 100 -13.68 -13.19 27.73
C PRO A 100 -14.08 -11.81 28.27
N GLU A 101 -13.12 -11.03 28.76
CA GLU A 101 -13.27 -9.71 29.36
C GLU A 101 -13.31 -8.53 28.36
N ASN A 102 -12.94 -8.75 27.09
CA ASN A 102 -12.82 -7.67 26.08
C ASN A 102 -13.75 -7.85 24.87
N TYR A 103 -14.70 -8.78 24.93
CA TYR A 103 -15.59 -9.09 23.79
C TYR A 103 -16.39 -7.87 23.30
N ASP A 104 -16.67 -6.91 24.21
CA ASP A 104 -17.48 -5.71 23.97
C ASP A 104 -16.68 -4.40 23.95
N SER A 105 -15.35 -4.43 23.77
CA SER A 105 -14.55 -3.19 23.79
C SER A 105 -14.67 -2.41 22.47
N GLU A 106 -15.78 -1.70 22.30
CA GLU A 106 -15.93 -0.66 21.27
C GLU A 106 -14.92 0.46 21.51
N LEU A 107 -14.16 0.83 20.48
CA LEU A 107 -13.20 1.91 20.58
C LEU A 107 -13.93 3.25 20.39
N ALA A 108 -13.93 4.06 21.45
CA ALA A 108 -14.32 5.48 21.41
C ALA A 108 -15.74 5.79 20.88
N ASP A 109 -16.77 5.08 21.35
CA ASP A 109 -18.20 5.34 21.02
C ASP A 109 -18.50 5.33 19.51
N THR A 110 -17.59 4.74 18.74
CA THR A 110 -17.70 4.51 17.31
C THR A 110 -17.76 3.00 17.09
N SER A 111 -18.59 2.56 16.15
CA SER A 111 -18.74 1.15 15.77
C SER A 111 -17.50 0.58 15.05
N VAL A 112 -16.34 1.24 15.17
CA VAL A 112 -15.15 1.00 14.36
C VAL A 112 -14.04 0.48 15.26
N LYS A 113 -13.53 -0.71 14.97
CA LYS A 113 -12.41 -1.29 15.73
C LYS A 113 -11.10 -0.55 15.39
N ALA A 114 -10.13 -0.54 16.31
CA ALA A 114 -8.82 0.08 16.06
C ALA A 114 -8.13 -0.48 14.80
N SER A 115 -8.33 -1.77 14.50
CA SER A 115 -7.85 -2.43 13.28
C SER A 115 -8.51 -1.90 12.00
N GLU A 116 -9.75 -1.42 12.07
CA GLU A 116 -10.53 -0.93 10.92
C GLU A 116 -10.16 0.50 10.53
N LEU A 117 -9.50 1.27 11.41
CA LEU A 117 -9.01 2.62 11.11
C LEU A 117 -7.76 2.65 10.23
N VAL A 118 -7.04 1.52 10.14
CA VAL A 118 -5.78 1.47 9.39
C VAL A 118 -6.05 1.53 7.88
N LEU A 119 -7.11 0.84 7.40
CA LEU A 119 -7.52 0.86 5.99
C LEU A 119 -7.84 2.27 5.44
N PRO A 120 -8.69 3.11 6.08
CA PRO A 120 -8.96 4.46 5.59
C PRO A 120 -7.74 5.39 5.69
N ILE A 121 -6.86 5.21 6.67
CA ILE A 121 -5.60 5.98 6.75
C ILE A 121 -4.67 5.63 5.58
N THR A 122 -4.46 4.34 5.32
CA THR A 122 -3.65 3.84 4.20
C THR A 122 -4.24 4.28 2.85
N ALA A 123 -5.54 4.12 2.65
CA ALA A 123 -6.24 4.56 1.44
C ALA A 123 -6.11 6.07 1.21
N GLY A 124 -6.25 6.89 2.26
CA GLY A 124 -6.03 8.33 2.19
C GLY A 124 -4.60 8.70 1.81
N GLY A 125 -3.60 7.99 2.35
CA GLY A 125 -2.19 8.16 2.00
C GLY A 125 -1.91 7.90 0.51
N PHE A 126 -2.44 6.81 -0.04
CA PHE A 126 -2.29 6.51 -1.48
C PHE A 126 -3.02 7.50 -2.38
N LEU A 127 -4.22 7.94 -2.01
CA LEU A 127 -4.92 8.98 -2.74
C LEU A 127 -4.10 10.27 -2.78
N TYR A 128 -3.47 10.65 -1.67
CA TYR A 128 -2.60 11.83 -1.62
C TYR A 128 -1.35 11.67 -2.49
N ILE A 129 -0.66 10.53 -2.47
CA ILE A 129 0.53 10.28 -3.29
C ILE A 129 0.19 10.20 -4.77
N GLY A 130 -0.88 9.52 -5.14
CA GLY A 130 -1.39 9.52 -6.52
C GLY A 130 -1.69 10.96 -6.98
N SER A 131 -2.31 11.75 -6.11
CA SER A 131 -2.70 13.12 -6.44
C SER A 131 -1.55 14.13 -6.48
N VAL A 132 -0.50 13.96 -5.68
CA VAL A 132 0.60 14.92 -5.53
C VAL A 132 1.89 14.45 -6.22
N GLY A 133 2.06 13.15 -6.40
CA GLY A 133 3.17 12.56 -7.15
C GLY A 133 2.83 12.36 -8.62
N VAL A 134 1.74 11.63 -8.90
CA VAL A 134 1.44 11.17 -10.27
C VAL A 134 0.71 12.23 -11.10
N ILE A 135 -0.27 12.95 -10.55
CA ILE A 135 -1.01 13.98 -11.31
C ILE A 135 -0.09 15.08 -11.86
N PRO A 136 0.90 15.63 -11.11
CA PRO A 136 1.82 16.62 -11.67
C PRO A 136 2.72 16.07 -12.78
N ASP A 137 3.14 14.81 -12.68
CA ASP A 137 3.93 14.15 -13.73
C ASP A 137 3.08 13.86 -14.98
N LEU A 138 1.80 13.49 -14.81
CA LEU A 138 0.79 13.41 -15.87
C LEU A 138 0.50 14.76 -16.55
N LEU A 139 0.62 15.84 -15.79
CA LEU A 139 0.47 17.22 -16.27
C LEU A 139 1.76 17.80 -16.85
N SER A 140 2.84 17.01 -16.98
CA SER A 140 4.01 17.37 -17.78
C SER A 140 3.69 17.25 -19.28
N LEU A 141 2.89 18.20 -19.77
CA LEU A 141 2.30 18.18 -21.10
C LEU A 141 3.36 18.13 -22.20
N SER A 142 3.17 17.23 -23.18
CA SER A 142 3.98 17.17 -24.40
C SER A 142 3.72 18.38 -25.34
N GLY A 143 2.71 19.20 -25.00
CA GLY A 143 2.28 20.39 -25.76
C GLY A 143 1.23 20.08 -26.82
N LYS A 144 0.85 18.81 -27.01
CA LYS A 144 -0.20 18.36 -27.94
C LYS A 144 -1.32 17.67 -27.19
N ARG A 145 -2.44 18.39 -27.03
CA ARG A 145 -3.65 17.96 -26.29
C ARG A 145 -4.13 16.54 -26.64
N SER A 146 -4.05 16.13 -27.90
CA SER A 146 -4.51 14.80 -28.35
C SER A 146 -3.58 13.65 -27.90
N VAL A 147 -2.28 13.90 -27.72
CA VAL A 147 -1.33 12.90 -27.22
C VAL A 147 -1.50 12.76 -25.70
N ASP A 148 -1.59 13.89 -25.00
CA ASP A 148 -1.75 13.92 -23.54
C ASP A 148 -3.09 13.27 -23.11
N LEU A 149 -4.18 13.47 -23.87
CA LEU A 149 -5.47 12.79 -23.60
C LEU A 149 -5.39 11.26 -23.76
N VAL A 150 -4.65 10.77 -24.77
CA VAL A 150 -4.49 9.34 -25.01
C VAL A 150 -3.63 8.70 -23.93
N GLN A 151 -2.59 9.41 -23.46
CA GLN A 151 -1.76 8.99 -22.34
C GLN A 151 -2.60 8.87 -21.06
N PHE A 152 -3.35 9.92 -20.72
CA PHE A 152 -4.27 9.92 -19.57
C PHE A 152 -5.28 8.76 -19.64
N ALA A 153 -5.89 8.53 -20.80
CA ALA A 153 -6.86 7.46 -20.99
C ALA A 153 -6.21 6.08 -20.81
N ARG A 154 -4.99 5.87 -21.32
CA ARG A 154 -4.24 4.62 -21.15
C ARG A 154 -3.87 4.37 -19.69
N GLU A 155 -3.41 5.38 -18.96
CA GLU A 155 -3.05 5.27 -17.55
C GLU A 155 -4.27 5.03 -16.67
N THR A 156 -5.37 5.73 -16.92
CA THR A 156 -6.66 5.51 -16.24
C THR A 156 -7.17 4.09 -16.50
N ALA A 157 -7.10 3.62 -17.74
CA ALA A 157 -7.51 2.25 -18.08
C ALA A 157 -6.62 1.20 -17.41
N ALA A 158 -5.30 1.41 -17.34
CA ALA A 158 -4.38 0.52 -16.63
C ALA A 158 -4.68 0.48 -15.13
N MET A 159 -4.94 1.64 -14.51
CA MET A 159 -5.32 1.73 -13.10
C MET A 159 -6.65 1.02 -12.81
N LEU A 160 -7.67 1.24 -13.64
CA LEU A 160 -8.95 0.53 -13.54
C LEU A 160 -8.80 -0.99 -13.74
N THR A 161 -7.88 -1.41 -14.61
CA THR A 161 -7.57 -2.83 -14.81
C THR A 161 -6.96 -3.42 -13.54
N GLY A 162 -6.01 -2.72 -12.90
CA GLY A 162 -5.44 -3.13 -11.60
C GLY A 162 -6.51 -3.23 -10.51
N VAL A 163 -7.37 -2.23 -10.38
CA VAL A 163 -8.51 -2.25 -9.43
C VAL A 163 -9.45 -3.43 -9.72
N GLY A 164 -9.75 -3.68 -11.00
CA GLY A 164 -10.56 -4.83 -11.41
C GLY A 164 -9.92 -6.17 -11.05
N LEU A 165 -8.60 -6.29 -11.21
CA LEU A 165 -7.84 -7.48 -10.84
C LEU A 165 -7.89 -7.73 -9.33
N MET A 166 -7.72 -6.68 -8.53
CA MET A 166 -7.87 -6.75 -7.07
C MET A 166 -9.29 -7.12 -6.65
N ALA A 167 -10.31 -6.57 -7.33
CA ALA A 167 -11.71 -6.91 -7.06
C ALA A 167 -12.00 -8.38 -7.41
N VAL A 168 -11.45 -8.90 -8.50
CA VAL A 168 -11.61 -10.32 -8.86
C VAL A 168 -10.96 -11.22 -7.82
N ILE A 169 -9.75 -10.90 -7.36
CA ILE A 169 -9.07 -11.64 -6.29
C ILE A 169 -9.95 -11.64 -5.03
N ALA A 170 -10.41 -10.46 -4.60
CA ALA A 170 -11.25 -10.31 -3.41
C ALA A 170 -12.62 -11.02 -3.51
N LEU A 171 -13.15 -11.25 -4.72
CA LEU A 171 -14.40 -11.99 -4.94
C LEU A 171 -14.17 -13.51 -5.06
N CYS A 172 -12.93 -13.94 -5.26
CA CYS A 172 -12.55 -15.35 -5.35
C CYS A 172 -12.01 -15.90 -4.02
N GLU A 173 -11.69 -15.03 -3.06
CA GLU A 173 -11.40 -15.34 -1.65
C GLU A 173 -12.69 -15.43 -0.81
#